data_AF-A0A529HRW8-F1
#
_entry.id   AF-A0A529HRW8-F1
#
_cell.length_a   1.000
_cell.length_b   1.000
_cell.length_c   1.000
_cell.angle_alpha   90.00
_cell.angle_beta   90.00
_cell.angle_gamma   90.00
#
_symmetry.space_group_name_H-M   'P 1'
#
loop_
_entity.id
_entity.type
_entity.pdbx_description
1 polymer ?
#
loop_
_entity_poly.entity_id
_entity_poly.type
_entity_poly.pdbx_seq_one_letter_code
_entity_poly.pdbx_strand_id
1 'polypeptide(L)'
;AEWREQGPGRTWSALAARFARLAYAGYLSIEDPDVAARQFLALVNAELQITFMLGGAPTESEVLQSASNGVRTFLRAFGRQKATAHAAKKSVLVGA
;
A
#
# COMPACT_ATOMS: atom_id res chain seq x y z
N ALA A 1 -20.36 2.68 -17.14
CA ALA A 1 -20.21 3.09 -15.73
C ALA A 1 -20.34 1.92 -14.75
N GLU A 2 -20.86 0.75 -15.15
CA GLU A 2 -21.03 -0.40 -14.22
C GLU A 2 -19.77 -1.26 -14.01
N TRP A 3 -18.81 -1.27 -14.94
CA TRP A 3 -17.58 -2.07 -14.82
C TRP A 3 -16.68 -1.64 -13.63
N ARG A 4 -16.83 -0.40 -13.14
CA ARG A 4 -16.16 0.10 -11.94
C ARG A 4 -16.87 -0.35 -10.66
N GLU A 5 -18.20 -0.43 -10.66
CA GLU A 5 -18.96 -0.79 -9.47
C GLU A 5 -19.03 -2.32 -9.24
N GLN A 6 -18.95 -3.11 -10.32
CA GLN A 6 -18.98 -4.58 -10.25
C GLN A 6 -17.66 -5.28 -10.60
N GLY A 7 -16.65 -4.56 -11.10
CA GLY A 7 -15.32 -5.07 -11.42
C GLY A 7 -14.23 -4.67 -10.40
N PRO A 8 -12.95 -4.52 -10.82
CA PRO A 8 -11.82 -4.15 -9.94
C PRO A 8 -12.07 -2.92 -9.04
N GLY A 9 -12.98 -2.03 -9.44
CA GLY A 9 -13.38 -0.89 -8.62
C GLY A 9 -14.08 -1.26 -7.31
N ARG A 10 -14.76 -2.41 -7.20
CA ARG A 10 -15.26 -2.90 -5.89
C ARG A 10 -14.11 -3.26 -4.95
N THR A 11 -13.07 -3.91 -5.49
CA THR A 11 -11.87 -4.27 -4.74
C THR A 11 -11.07 -3.04 -4.33
N TRP A 12 -10.93 -2.06 -5.21
CA TRP A 12 -10.32 -0.76 -4.89
C TRP A 12 -11.09 -0.02 -3.80
N SER A 13 -12.41 0.10 -3.92
CA SER A 13 -13.24 0.78 -2.91
C SER A 13 -13.17 0.11 -1.54
N ALA A 14 -13.14 -1.22 -1.48
CA ALA A 14 -13.00 -1.95 -0.23
C ALA A 14 -11.63 -1.72 0.42
N LEU A 15 -10.55 -1.72 -0.38
CA LEU A 15 -9.20 -1.40 0.09
C LEU A 15 -9.09 0.05 0.56
N ALA A 16 -9.62 1.00 -0.20
CA ALA A 16 -9.64 2.41 0.15
C ALA A 16 -10.38 2.64 1.47
N ALA A 17 -11.56 2.04 1.65
CA ALA A 17 -12.31 2.11 2.90
C ALA A 17 -11.53 1.50 4.09
N ARG A 18 -10.79 0.40 3.86
CA ARG A 18 -9.95 -0.20 4.90
C ARG A 18 -8.77 0.71 5.27
N PHE A 19 -8.12 1.31 4.28
CA PHE A 19 -7.00 2.23 4.48
C PHE A 19 -7.43 3.52 5.18
N ALA A 20 -8.59 4.08 4.82
CA ALA A 20 -9.19 5.20 5.54
C ALA A 20 -9.38 4.89 7.02
N ARG A 21 -9.92 3.70 7.36
CA ARG A 21 -10.07 3.25 8.76
C ARG A 21 -8.74 3.11 9.49
N LEU A 22 -7.70 2.59 8.81
CA LEU A 22 -6.37 2.45 9.40
C LEU A 22 -5.67 3.81 9.59
N ALA A 23 -5.88 4.75 8.67
CA ALA A 23 -5.37 6.11 8.78
C ALA A 23 -6.07 6.86 9.93
N TYR A 24 -7.40 6.75 10.03
CA TYR A 24 -8.18 7.30 11.14
C TYR A 24 -7.72 6.75 12.49
N ALA A 25 -7.41 5.45 12.57
CA ALA A 25 -6.85 4.82 13.76
C ALA A 25 -5.35 5.10 13.99
N GLY A 26 -4.71 5.89 13.13
CA GLY A 26 -3.31 6.32 13.26
C GLY A 26 -2.27 5.22 12.98
N TYR A 27 -2.64 4.13 12.30
CA TYR A 27 -1.70 3.10 11.85
C TYR A 27 -1.02 3.45 10.53
N LEU A 28 -1.74 4.17 9.66
CA LEU A 28 -1.24 4.66 8.37
C LEU A 28 -1.28 6.18 8.32
N SER A 29 -0.42 6.76 7.48
CA SER A 29 -0.42 8.17 7.11
C SER A 29 -0.70 8.25 5.60
N ILE A 30 -1.97 8.44 5.25
CA ILE A 30 -2.46 8.42 3.86
C ILE A 30 -3.30 9.67 3.63
N GLU A 31 -2.98 10.44 2.60
CA GLU A 31 -3.73 11.63 2.18
C GLU A 31 -4.99 11.25 1.39
N ASP A 32 -4.83 10.39 0.39
CA ASP A 32 -5.92 9.90 -0.47
C ASP A 32 -5.97 8.35 -0.43
N PRO A 33 -6.97 7.76 0.27
CA PRO A 33 -7.13 6.31 0.36
C PRO A 33 -7.39 5.59 -0.97
N ASP A 34 -8.03 6.25 -1.94
CA ASP A 34 -8.33 5.69 -3.26
C ASP A 34 -7.07 5.63 -4.13
N VAL A 35 -6.21 6.64 -4.05
CA VAL A 35 -4.87 6.60 -4.65
C VAL A 35 -4.02 5.50 -4.00
N ALA A 36 -4.01 5.44 -2.67
CA ALA A 36 -3.24 4.43 -1.94
C ALA A 36 -3.68 2.99 -2.28
N ALA A 37 -4.98 2.74 -2.47
CA ALA A 37 -5.50 1.43 -2.89
C ALA A 37 -4.97 0.99 -4.27
N ARG A 38 -4.91 1.92 -5.24
CA ARG A 38 -4.35 1.63 -6.57
C ARG A 38 -2.85 1.38 -6.50
N GLN A 39 -2.12 2.19 -5.75
CA GLN A 39 -0.67 2.01 -5.55
C GLN A 39 -0.36 0.69 -4.84
N PHE A 40 -1.12 0.32 -3.83
CA PHE A 40 -0.99 -0.96 -3.13
C PHE A 40 -1.10 -2.14 -4.09
N LEU A 41 -2.14 -2.18 -4.92
CA LEU A 41 -2.33 -3.26 -5.88
C LEU A 41 -1.27 -3.26 -6.99
N ALA A 42 -0.81 -2.09 -7.43
CA ALA A 42 0.31 -2.01 -8.37
C ALA A 42 1.59 -2.62 -7.78
N LEU A 43 1.90 -2.30 -6.52
CA LEU A 43 3.05 -2.84 -5.80
C LEU A 43 2.94 -4.36 -5.60
N VAL A 44 1.77 -4.87 -5.19
CA VAL A 44 1.54 -6.30 -4.98
C VAL A 44 1.71 -7.12 -6.26
N ASN A 45 1.41 -6.54 -7.43
CA ASN A 45 1.50 -7.23 -8.71
C ASN A 45 2.79 -6.93 -9.49
N ALA A 46 3.69 -6.09 -8.97
CA ALA A 46 4.81 -5.54 -9.73
C ALA A 46 5.73 -6.62 -10.32
N GLU A 47 6.05 -7.66 -9.54
CA GLU A 47 6.94 -8.74 -9.98
C GLU A 47 6.23 -9.76 -10.89
N LEU A 48 4.90 -9.78 -10.91
CA LEU A 48 4.10 -10.74 -11.69
C LEU A 48 3.70 -10.22 -13.08
N GLN A 49 3.87 -8.91 -13.33
CA GLN A 49 3.42 -8.25 -14.57
C GLN A 49 3.95 -8.95 -15.83
N ILE A 50 5.24 -9.25 -15.88
CA ILE A 50 5.89 -9.87 -17.05
C ILE A 50 5.32 -11.27 -17.29
N THR A 51 5.20 -12.08 -16.23
CA THR A 51 4.63 -13.43 -16.31
C THR A 51 3.23 -13.40 -16.91
N PHE A 52 2.37 -12.48 -16.44
CA PHE A 52 1.03 -12.33 -17.00
C PHE A 52 1.03 -11.84 -18.46
N MET A 53 1.86 -10.86 -18.81
CA MET A 53 1.96 -10.35 -20.18
C MET A 53 2.38 -11.42 -21.20
N LEU A 54 3.20 -12.37 -20.77
CA LEU A 54 3.66 -13.50 -21.59
C LEU A 54 2.68 -14.69 -21.57
N GLY A 55 1.51 -14.56 -20.93
CA GLY A 55 0.50 -15.61 -20.83
C GLY A 55 0.85 -16.73 -19.84
N GLY A 56 1.86 -16.51 -18.99
CA GLY A 56 2.24 -17.43 -17.93
C GLY A 56 1.35 -17.31 -16.68
N ALA A 57 1.34 -18.37 -15.87
CA ALA A 57 0.77 -18.35 -14.53
C ALA A 57 1.90 -18.38 -13.50
N PRO A 58 1.97 -17.42 -12.57
CA PRO A 58 2.99 -17.43 -11.53
C PRO A 58 2.78 -18.59 -10.57
N THR A 59 3.88 -19.12 -10.07
CA THR A 59 3.91 -20.09 -8.98
C THR A 59 3.44 -19.46 -7.67
N GLU A 60 2.99 -20.28 -6.73
CA GLU A 60 2.58 -19.81 -5.40
C GLU A 60 3.70 -19.04 -4.68
N SER A 61 4.96 -19.48 -4.84
CA SER A 61 6.10 -18.78 -4.24
C SER A 61 6.34 -17.40 -4.85
N GLU A 62 6.18 -17.25 -6.17
CA GLU A 62 6.28 -15.95 -6.83
C GLU A 62 5.15 -15.01 -6.39
N VAL A 63 3.93 -15.52 -6.27
CA VAL A 63 2.78 -14.76 -5.74
C VAL A 63 3.06 -14.29 -4.31
N LEU A 64 3.53 -15.20 -3.45
CA LEU A 64 3.84 -14.87 -2.06
C LEU A 64 4.96 -13.83 -1.95
N GLN A 65 6.01 -13.96 -2.77
CA GLN A 65 7.13 -13.03 -2.80
C GLN A 65 6.68 -11.63 -3.25
N SER A 66 5.97 -11.53 -4.38
CA SER A 66 5.47 -10.26 -4.92
C SER A 66 4.53 -9.56 -3.93
N ALA A 67 3.61 -10.30 -3.32
CA ALA A 67 2.72 -9.75 -2.29
C ALA A 67 3.50 -9.25 -1.07
N SER A 68 4.47 -10.02 -0.59
CA SER A 68 5.30 -9.66 0.58
C SER A 68 6.11 -8.38 0.32
N ASN A 69 6.74 -8.27 -0.85
CA ASN A 69 7.53 -7.11 -1.24
C ASN A 69 6.65 -5.87 -1.45
N GLY A 70 5.49 -6.04 -2.09
CA GLY A 70 4.53 -4.96 -2.30
C GLY A 70 3.99 -4.40 -0.98
N VAL A 71 3.56 -5.28 -0.06
CA VAL A 71 3.10 -4.90 1.29
C VAL A 71 4.21 -4.19 2.07
N ARG A 72 5.44 -4.75 2.06
CA ARG A 72 6.58 -4.15 2.76
C ARG A 72 6.89 -2.74 2.25
N THR A 73 6.85 -2.54 0.94
CA THR A 73 7.07 -1.23 0.31
C THR A 73 5.97 -0.25 0.68
N PHE A 74 4.71 -0.68 0.60
CA PHE A 74 3.57 0.14 0.98
C PHE A 74 3.64 0.59 2.44
N LEU A 75 3.96 -0.32 3.37
CA LEU A 75 4.09 0.01 4.79
C LEU A 75 5.30 0.89 5.10
N ARG A 76 6.36 0.85 4.28
CA ARG A 76 7.48 1.80 4.41
C ARG A 76 7.09 3.21 3.97
N ALA A 77 6.24 3.33 2.95
CA ALA A 77 5.78 4.61 2.43
C ALA A 77 4.66 5.23 3.29
N PHE A 78 3.67 4.42 3.68
CA PHE A 78 2.43 4.88 4.31
C PHE A 78 2.25 4.42 5.75
N GLY A 79 3.06 3.47 6.24
CA GLY A 79 3.03 3.10 7.64
C GLY A 79 3.41 4.30 8.49
N ARG A 80 2.66 4.55 9.56
CA ARG A 80 3.05 5.59 10.50
C ARG A 80 4.35 5.12 11.13
N GLN A 81 5.49 5.66 10.70
CA GLN A 81 6.74 5.48 11.43
C GLN A 81 6.43 5.84 12.88
N LYS A 82 6.95 5.08 13.85
CA LYS A 82 7.02 5.56 15.23
C LYS A 82 7.75 6.91 15.18
N ALA A 83 6.99 7.98 15.07
CA ALA A 83 7.44 9.37 15.07
C ALA A 83 7.90 9.77 16.48
N THR A 84 8.39 8.81 17.27
CA THR A 84 9.07 9.03 18.54
C THR A 84 10.58 9.19 18.35
N ALA A 85 11.16 8.88 17.18
CA ALA A 85 12.62 8.92 17.00
C ALA A 85 13.17 10.08 16.13
N HIS A 86 12.39 10.63 15.17
CA HIS A 86 12.90 11.66 14.25
C HIS A 86 12.45 13.09 14.60
N ALA A 87 11.24 13.28 15.13
CA ALA A 87 10.76 14.57 15.62
C ALA A 87 11.46 15.01 16.92
N ALA A 88 11.80 14.05 17.80
CA ALA A 88 12.54 14.32 19.03
C ALA A 88 13.95 14.86 18.74
N LYS A 89 14.63 14.39 17.68
CA LYS A 89 15.95 14.91 17.30
C LYS A 89 15.91 16.35 16.81
N LYS A 90 14.84 16.75 16.10
CA LYS A 90 14.69 18.12 15.59
C LYS A 90 14.40 19.15 16.70
N SER A 91 13.77 18.72 17.79
CA SER A 91 13.53 19.57 18.96
C SER A 91 14.79 19.78 19.82
N VAL A 92 15.60 18.74 19.99
CA VAL A 92 16.84 18.81 20.80
C VAL A 92 17.92 19.69 20.16
N LEU A 93 17.98 19.76 18.83
CA LEU A 93 18.95 20.59 18.09
C LEU A 93 18.57 22.08 17.99
N VAL A 94 17.33 22.44 18.35
CA VAL A 94 16.85 23.84 18.33
C VAL A 94 16.84 24.45 19.74
N GLY A 95 17.02 23.63 20.78
CA GLY A 95 17.01 24.04 22.18
C GLY A 95 18.38 24.01 22.88
N ALA A 96 19.49 23.82 22.16
CA ALA A 96 20.86 23.86 22.67
C ALA A 96 21.66 24.95 21.95
#